data_AF-A0A7C5SZK0-F1
#
_entry.id   AF-A0A7C5SZK0-F1
#
_cell.length_a   1.000
_cell.length_b   1.000
_cell.length_c   1.000
_cell.angle_alpha   90.00
_cell.angle_beta   90.00
_cell.angle_gamma   90.00
#
_symmetry.space_group_name_H-M   'P 1'
#
loop_
_entity.id
_entity.type
_entity.pdbx_description
1 polymer ?
#
loop_
_entity_poly.entity_id
_entity_poly.type
_entity_poly.pdbx_seq_one_letter_code
_entity_poly.pdbx_strand_id
1 'polypeptide(L)'
;MRRKALVLVLLFGFVGLAAPTVTPTPWRYGVIYWVGEVPQRPEAYVNMATNWVERVFRFWGLLPVPQPSAAWATPEVVEATTRAEARALLGSDLPPEAVLAVGPEPGTFWVLRPLLLGERRIQPLTLVVFPDVPALQDAVGHYGVGALFALGEDEERELWDVAEPWLAELVGELGAPAVLAPRAGLPPFTPKDYFLHALAHEVAHWAMVVWARGQGLTAAKIPPLLREGLATYTQLSFLVTPGKVPPSLLHPVAALWARTGSLTAVPHTFTYEVGVSLVDFLVRRHGWERLLVLLPEYLSSWEEHLGGWDEPWRAWLAGDLPPEAHVLFRIVAEALPLCARMVQPLFPQAWDLVA
;
A
#
# COMPACT_ATOMS: atom_id res chain seq x y z
N MET A 1 40.35 34.54 28.13
CA MET A 1 39.65 34.56 26.82
C MET A 1 39.18 33.14 26.48
N ARG A 2 37.92 33.03 26.05
CA ARG A 2 37.28 31.86 25.40
C ARG A 2 36.95 30.64 26.27
N ARG A 3 36.28 30.89 27.40
CA ARG A 3 35.00 30.19 27.69
C ARG A 3 34.02 30.61 26.60
N LYS A 4 33.81 29.81 25.54
CA LYS A 4 32.72 30.00 24.54
C LYS A 4 32.61 28.93 23.44
N ALA A 5 33.27 27.76 23.56
CA ALA A 5 33.22 26.73 22.52
C ALA A 5 32.64 25.36 22.96
N LEU A 6 32.28 25.20 24.25
CA LEU A 6 31.73 23.94 24.78
C LEU A 6 30.21 23.98 25.03
N VAL A 7 29.54 25.06 24.58
CA VAL A 7 28.07 25.21 24.70
C VAL A 7 27.37 25.01 23.34
N LEU A 8 28.11 24.94 22.24
CA LEU A 8 27.52 24.75 20.90
C LEU A 8 27.36 23.28 20.48
N VAL A 9 28.03 22.34 21.16
CA VAL A 9 27.93 20.90 20.88
C VAL A 9 26.81 20.23 21.69
N LEU A 10 26.28 20.91 22.72
CA LEU A 10 25.08 20.50 23.46
C LEU A 10 23.79 21.14 22.91
N LEU A 11 23.89 21.95 21.84
CA LEU A 11 22.76 22.58 21.15
C LEU A 11 22.33 21.85 19.88
N PHE A 12 23.09 20.84 19.43
CA PHE A 12 22.49 19.64 18.83
C PHE A 12 21.96 18.77 19.96
N GLY A 13 21.07 19.36 20.76
CA GLY A 13 20.23 18.60 21.65
C GLY A 13 19.64 17.48 20.82
N PHE A 14 19.74 16.27 21.35
CA PHE A 14 18.74 15.25 21.14
C PHE A 14 17.36 15.93 21.20
N VAL A 15 16.88 16.42 20.06
CA VAL A 15 15.47 16.33 19.77
C VAL A 15 15.30 14.84 19.52
N GLY A 16 15.25 14.08 20.62
CA GLY A 16 14.38 12.92 20.61
C GLY A 16 13.03 13.54 20.30
N LEU A 17 12.68 13.58 19.02
CA LEU A 17 11.37 13.97 18.57
C LEU A 17 10.47 13.00 19.31
N ALA A 18 9.77 13.51 20.34
CA ALA A 18 8.73 12.74 20.98
C ALA A 18 7.86 12.19 19.83
N ALA A 19 7.50 10.90 19.91
CA ALA A 19 6.66 10.28 18.90
C ALA A 19 5.50 11.23 18.56
N PRO A 20 5.15 11.38 17.28
CA PRO A 20 4.09 12.28 16.90
C PRO A 20 2.81 11.89 17.64
N THR A 21 1.96 12.87 17.94
CA THR A 21 0.65 12.57 18.51
C THR A 21 -0.11 11.67 17.54
N VAL A 22 -0.63 10.55 18.03
CA VAL A 22 -1.47 9.63 17.25
C VAL A 22 -2.85 9.60 17.88
N THR A 23 -3.88 9.96 17.10
CA THR A 23 -5.26 9.94 17.57
C THR A 23 -6.03 8.80 16.89
N PRO A 24 -6.43 7.74 17.62
CA PRO A 24 -7.23 6.68 17.05
C PRO A 24 -8.70 7.09 16.91
N THR A 25 -9.37 6.60 15.86
CA THR A 25 -10.80 6.77 15.61
C THR A 25 -11.39 5.41 15.20
N PRO A 26 -12.44 4.90 15.89
CA PRO A 26 -13.09 3.67 15.48
C PRO A 26 -13.68 3.83 14.08
N TRP A 27 -13.53 2.82 13.25
CA TRP A 27 -14.00 2.84 11.87
C TRP A 27 -14.66 1.52 11.51
N ARG A 28 -15.64 1.57 10.60
CA ARG A 28 -16.41 0.40 10.18
C ARG A 28 -15.53 -0.78 9.74
N TYR A 29 -14.37 -0.50 9.17
CA TYR A 29 -13.45 -1.54 8.71
C TYR A 29 -12.29 -1.82 9.66
N GLY A 30 -12.21 -1.13 10.81
CA GLY A 30 -11.15 -1.29 11.80
C GLY A 30 -10.88 0.00 12.58
N VAL A 31 -9.70 0.58 12.40
CA VAL A 31 -9.28 1.81 13.09
C VAL A 31 -8.61 2.76 12.11
N ILE A 32 -8.82 4.07 12.31
CA ILE A 32 -8.06 5.13 11.64
C ILE A 32 -7.20 5.83 12.68
N TYR A 33 -5.89 5.88 12.44
CA TYR A 33 -4.96 6.65 13.25
C TYR A 33 -4.60 7.95 12.52
N TRP A 34 -4.85 9.08 13.16
CA TRP A 34 -4.42 10.39 12.66
C TRP A 34 -3.06 10.73 13.26
N VAL A 35 -2.03 10.84 12.42
CA VAL A 35 -0.69 11.27 12.84
C VAL A 35 -0.63 12.81 12.82
N GLY A 36 -0.22 13.39 13.95
CA GLY A 36 -0.22 14.83 14.18
C GLY A 36 -1.63 15.39 14.44
N GLU A 37 -1.94 16.53 13.82
CA GLU A 37 -3.24 17.19 13.99
C GLU A 37 -4.34 16.48 13.20
N VAL A 38 -5.43 16.13 13.90
CA VAL A 38 -6.66 15.61 13.29
C VAL A 38 -7.20 16.65 12.29
N PRO A 39 -7.51 16.27 11.03
CA PRO A 39 -8.04 17.21 10.05
C PRO A 39 -9.32 17.89 10.55
N GLN A 40 -9.56 19.14 10.14
CA GLN A 40 -10.78 19.89 10.49
C GLN A 40 -12.10 19.21 10.10
N ARG A 41 -12.07 18.31 9.10
CA ARG A 41 -13.23 17.56 8.60
C ARG A 41 -12.93 16.06 8.58
N PRO A 42 -12.71 15.40 9.73
CA PRO A 42 -12.28 14.02 9.77
C PRO A 42 -13.33 13.08 9.17
N GLU A 43 -14.61 13.34 9.42
CA GLU A 43 -15.74 12.57 8.86
C GLU A 43 -15.71 12.48 7.33
N ALA A 44 -15.25 13.53 6.63
CA ALA A 44 -15.15 13.50 5.18
C ALA A 44 -14.12 12.47 4.71
N TYR A 45 -12.97 12.37 5.38
CA TYR A 45 -11.94 11.37 5.10
C TYR A 45 -12.41 9.96 5.49
N VAL A 46 -13.10 9.80 6.64
CA VAL A 46 -13.68 8.51 7.05
C VAL A 46 -14.70 8.00 6.01
N ASN A 47 -15.58 8.88 5.54
CA ASN A 47 -16.55 8.54 4.49
C ASN A 47 -15.88 8.20 3.16
N MET A 48 -14.82 8.93 2.78
CA MET A 48 -14.03 8.61 1.59
C MET A 48 -13.37 7.25 1.68
N ALA A 49 -12.73 6.94 2.81
CA ALA A 49 -12.10 5.64 3.05
C ALA A 49 -13.11 4.51 3.00
N THR A 50 -14.26 4.68 3.67
CA THR A 50 -15.37 3.72 3.65
C THR A 50 -15.81 3.44 2.22
N ASN A 51 -16.08 4.49 1.43
CA ASN A 51 -16.52 4.36 0.04
C ASN A 51 -15.48 3.66 -0.85
N TRP A 52 -14.18 3.91 -0.62
CA TRP A 52 -13.13 3.24 -1.39
C TRP A 52 -13.02 1.76 -1.07
N VAL A 53 -13.09 1.36 0.21
CA VAL A 53 -13.18 -0.06 0.59
C VAL A 53 -14.35 -0.72 -0.11
N GLU A 54 -15.55 -0.13 -0.04
CA GLU A 54 -16.71 -0.73 -0.70
C GLU A 54 -16.55 -0.83 -2.22
N ARG A 55 -16.00 0.21 -2.87
CA ARG A 55 -15.79 0.23 -4.32
C ARG A 55 -14.76 -0.80 -4.77
N VAL A 56 -13.61 -0.86 -4.10
CA VAL A 56 -12.54 -1.80 -4.42
C VAL A 56 -13.01 -3.24 -4.19
N PHE A 57 -13.66 -3.54 -3.06
CA PHE A 57 -14.15 -4.90 -2.80
C PHE A 57 -15.20 -5.34 -3.84
N ARG A 58 -16.13 -4.45 -4.21
CA ARG A 58 -17.08 -4.72 -5.30
C ARG A 58 -16.37 -4.96 -6.63
N PHE A 59 -15.38 -4.14 -6.97
CA PHE A 59 -14.59 -4.29 -8.20
C PHE A 59 -13.91 -5.65 -8.27
N TRP A 60 -13.36 -6.12 -7.15
CA TRP A 60 -12.74 -7.46 -7.03
C TRP A 60 -13.75 -8.61 -6.91
N GLY A 61 -15.06 -8.37 -7.04
CA GLY A 61 -16.09 -9.40 -6.92
C GLY A 61 -16.26 -9.96 -5.51
N LEU A 62 -15.72 -9.29 -4.49
CA LEU A 62 -15.81 -9.70 -3.08
C LEU A 62 -17.15 -9.26 -2.50
N LEU A 63 -18.19 -10.04 -2.81
CA LEU A 63 -19.58 -9.79 -2.40
C LEU A 63 -20.10 -10.88 -1.43
N PRO A 64 -20.92 -10.50 -0.43
CA PRO A 64 -21.25 -9.13 -0.04
C PRO A 64 -20.02 -8.40 0.50
N VAL A 65 -19.95 -7.07 0.36
CA VAL A 65 -18.86 -6.25 0.92
C VAL A 65 -18.73 -6.50 2.43
N PRO A 66 -17.52 -6.53 3.02
CA PRO A 66 -17.33 -6.88 4.42
C PRO A 66 -18.22 -6.05 5.35
N GLN A 67 -18.85 -6.72 6.29
CA GLN A 67 -19.68 -6.08 7.31
C GLN A 67 -18.93 -6.01 8.64
N PRO A 68 -19.04 -4.88 9.36
CA PRO A 68 -18.51 -4.75 10.71
C PRO A 68 -19.25 -5.66 11.69
N SER A 69 -18.65 -5.89 12.85
CA SER A 69 -19.41 -6.34 14.03
C SER A 69 -20.38 -5.24 14.51
N ALA A 70 -21.46 -5.61 15.20
CA ALA A 70 -22.45 -4.62 15.68
C ALA A 70 -21.86 -3.55 16.62
N ALA A 71 -20.75 -3.87 17.30
CA ALA A 71 -20.09 -3.00 18.28
C ALA A 71 -18.92 -2.18 17.72
N TRP A 72 -18.72 -2.13 16.39
CA TRP A 72 -17.53 -1.50 15.78
C TRP A 72 -17.31 -0.03 16.19
N ALA A 73 -18.38 0.73 16.44
CA ALA A 73 -18.31 2.15 16.79
C ALA A 73 -17.85 2.39 18.23
N THR A 74 -17.94 1.37 19.09
CA THR A 74 -17.52 1.39 20.49
C THR A 74 -16.72 0.12 20.78
N PRO A 75 -15.46 0.04 20.33
CA PRO A 75 -14.62 -1.13 20.53
C PRO A 75 -14.49 -1.47 22.03
N GLU A 76 -14.44 -2.75 22.33
CA GLU A 76 -14.08 -3.24 23.66
C GLU A 76 -12.64 -2.78 23.98
N VAL A 77 -12.42 -2.31 25.20
CA VAL A 77 -11.14 -1.79 25.67
C VAL A 77 -10.52 -2.78 26.64
N VAL A 78 -9.23 -3.06 26.47
CA VAL A 78 -8.43 -3.89 27.37
C VAL A 78 -7.24 -3.07 27.86
N GLU A 79 -7.04 -3.03 29.17
CA GLU A 79 -5.87 -2.41 29.78
C GLU A 79 -4.73 -3.45 29.83
N ALA A 80 -3.60 -3.13 29.20
CA ALA A 80 -2.41 -3.98 29.18
C ALA A 80 -1.17 -3.16 28.81
N THR A 81 0.02 -3.63 29.17
CA THR A 81 1.28 -2.98 28.80
C THR A 81 1.74 -3.32 27.38
N THR A 82 1.29 -4.46 26.84
CA THR A 82 1.66 -4.92 25.49
C THR A 82 0.50 -5.61 24.79
N ARG A 83 0.54 -5.70 23.45
CA ARG A 83 -0.44 -6.50 22.68
C ARG A 83 -0.44 -7.97 23.08
N ALA A 84 0.72 -8.54 23.36
CA ALA A 84 0.84 -9.95 23.76
C ALA A 84 0.11 -10.20 25.10
N GLU A 85 0.27 -9.28 26.06
CA GLU A 85 -0.47 -9.31 27.32
C GLU A 85 -1.98 -9.11 27.10
N ALA A 86 -2.40 -8.11 26.30
CA ALA A 86 -3.81 -7.91 25.97
C ALA A 86 -4.45 -9.15 25.33
N ARG A 87 -3.75 -9.81 24.41
CA ARG A 87 -4.20 -11.06 23.78
C ARG A 87 -4.29 -12.20 24.80
N ALA A 88 -3.33 -12.31 25.72
CA ALA A 88 -3.36 -13.31 26.79
C ALA A 88 -4.53 -13.09 27.76
N LEU A 89 -4.87 -11.84 28.10
CA LEU A 89 -5.99 -11.48 28.97
C LEU A 89 -7.35 -11.83 28.34
N LEU A 90 -7.50 -11.64 27.03
CA LEU A 90 -8.70 -12.01 26.28
C LEU A 90 -8.82 -13.52 26.06
N GLY A 91 -7.69 -14.24 26.06
CA GLY A 91 -7.64 -15.70 25.97
C GLY A 91 -8.31 -16.25 24.69
N SER A 92 -9.02 -17.37 24.85
CA SER A 92 -9.68 -18.09 23.75
C SER A 92 -10.90 -17.36 23.16
N ASP A 93 -11.39 -16.33 23.83
CA ASP A 93 -12.58 -15.59 23.40
C ASP A 93 -12.29 -14.61 22.26
N LEU A 94 -11.01 -14.39 21.94
CA LEU A 94 -10.56 -13.57 20.82
C LEU A 94 -10.34 -14.42 19.57
N PRO A 95 -11.12 -14.22 18.49
CA PRO A 95 -10.86 -14.89 17.23
C PRO A 95 -9.44 -14.61 16.70
N PRO A 96 -8.80 -15.56 16.00
CA PRO A 96 -7.48 -15.35 15.40
C PRO A 96 -7.42 -14.15 14.45
N GLU A 97 -8.51 -13.86 13.74
CA GLU A 97 -8.61 -12.74 12.81
C GLU A 97 -8.89 -11.39 13.47
N ALA A 98 -9.06 -11.35 14.80
CA ALA A 98 -9.22 -10.09 15.52
C ALA A 98 -7.87 -9.37 15.63
N VAL A 99 -7.91 -8.04 15.61
CA VAL A 99 -6.75 -7.16 15.68
C VAL A 99 -6.80 -6.35 16.97
N LEU A 100 -5.66 -6.21 17.65
CA LEU A 100 -5.48 -5.38 18.84
C LEU A 100 -4.85 -4.05 18.43
N ALA A 101 -5.70 -3.03 18.32
CA ALA A 101 -5.30 -1.66 18.01
C ALA A 101 -4.89 -0.92 19.29
N VAL A 102 -3.88 -0.07 19.22
CA VAL A 102 -3.53 0.86 20.31
C VAL A 102 -4.70 1.81 20.55
N GLY A 103 -5.15 1.90 21.79
CA GLY A 103 -6.23 2.78 22.22
C GLY A 103 -5.79 4.24 22.41
N PRO A 104 -6.73 5.14 22.73
CA PRO A 104 -6.47 6.57 22.89
C PRO A 104 -5.69 6.89 24.17
N GLU A 105 -5.80 6.04 25.18
CA GLU A 105 -5.10 6.18 26.45
C GLU A 105 -3.86 5.27 26.48
N PRO A 106 -2.72 5.72 27.03
CA PRO A 106 -1.54 4.87 27.19
C PRO A 106 -1.86 3.57 27.95
N GLY A 107 -1.36 2.43 27.45
CA GLY A 107 -1.60 1.12 28.06
C GLY A 107 -3.02 0.57 27.82
N THR A 108 -3.74 1.08 26.82
CA THR A 108 -5.03 0.54 26.41
C THR A 108 -4.98 0.00 24.98
N PHE A 109 -5.74 -1.07 24.75
CA PHE A 109 -5.93 -1.67 23.43
C PHE A 109 -7.41 -1.77 23.11
N TRP A 110 -7.77 -1.42 21.87
CA TRP A 110 -9.07 -1.68 21.29
C TRP A 110 -9.10 -3.05 20.64
N VAL A 111 -10.12 -3.83 20.98
CA VAL A 111 -10.37 -5.13 20.38
C VAL A 111 -11.18 -4.96 19.10
N LEU A 112 -10.50 -5.02 17.96
CA LEU A 112 -11.13 -4.98 16.65
C LEU A 112 -11.57 -6.40 16.26
N ARG A 113 -12.86 -6.69 16.43
CA ARG A 113 -13.44 -7.98 16.06
C ARG A 113 -13.42 -8.18 14.53
N PRO A 114 -13.32 -9.43 14.04
CA PRO A 114 -13.25 -9.70 12.60
C PRO A 114 -14.43 -9.13 11.82
N LEU A 115 -14.17 -8.74 10.57
CA LEU A 115 -15.21 -8.39 9.61
C LEU A 115 -15.79 -9.66 8.99
N LEU A 116 -17.05 -9.59 8.55
CA LEU A 116 -17.74 -10.70 7.88
C LEU A 116 -17.86 -10.43 6.38
N LEU A 117 -17.21 -11.27 5.56
CA LEU A 117 -17.38 -11.33 4.11
C LEU A 117 -18.22 -12.56 3.78
N GLY A 118 -19.54 -12.39 3.67
CA GLY A 118 -20.47 -13.51 3.75
C GLY A 118 -20.32 -14.21 5.10
N GLU A 119 -20.06 -15.52 5.09
CA GLU A 119 -19.79 -16.30 6.31
C GLU A 119 -18.30 -16.30 6.73
N ARG A 120 -17.41 -15.75 5.90
CA ARG A 120 -15.97 -15.78 6.16
C ARG A 120 -15.55 -14.61 7.04
N ARG A 121 -14.75 -14.91 8.06
CA ARG A 121 -14.07 -13.89 8.88
C ARG A 121 -12.82 -13.39 8.15
N ILE A 122 -12.65 -12.07 8.12
CA ILE A 122 -11.43 -11.43 7.62
C ILE A 122 -10.94 -10.41 8.66
N GLN A 123 -9.63 -10.17 8.67
CA GLN A 123 -9.02 -9.20 9.59
C GLN A 123 -9.50 -7.77 9.29
N PRO A 124 -9.77 -6.97 10.33
CA PRO A 124 -9.97 -5.53 10.20
C PRO A 124 -8.72 -4.83 9.63
N LEU A 125 -8.92 -3.69 9.00
CA LEU A 125 -7.88 -2.84 8.44
C LEU A 125 -7.47 -1.74 9.43
N THR A 126 -6.16 -1.58 9.61
CA THR A 126 -5.57 -0.39 10.23
C THR A 126 -5.26 0.65 9.16
N LEU A 127 -5.81 1.86 9.26
CA LEU A 127 -5.48 2.97 8.35
C LEU A 127 -4.72 4.06 9.12
N VAL A 128 -3.43 4.22 8.84
CA VAL A 128 -2.59 5.28 9.40
C VAL A 128 -2.54 6.45 8.42
N VAL A 129 -2.98 7.62 8.87
CA VAL A 129 -3.11 8.81 8.03
C VAL A 129 -2.09 9.87 8.44
N PHE A 130 -1.13 10.11 7.56
CA PHE A 130 -0.07 11.09 7.74
C PHE A 130 -0.49 12.48 7.25
N PRO A 131 0.08 13.57 7.78
CA PRO A 131 -0.23 14.92 7.29
C PRO A 131 0.18 15.12 5.83
N ASP A 132 1.33 14.59 5.42
CA ASP A 132 1.89 14.70 4.08
C ASP A 132 2.87 13.56 3.76
N VAL A 133 3.34 13.51 2.51
CA VAL A 133 4.32 12.51 2.03
C VAL A 133 5.63 12.56 2.82
N PRO A 134 6.28 13.73 3.08
CA PRO A 134 7.49 13.77 3.88
C PRO A 134 7.34 13.13 5.26
N ALA A 135 6.26 13.43 6.00
CA ALA A 135 6.04 12.83 7.32
C ALA A 135 5.87 11.30 7.27
N LEU A 136 5.27 10.77 6.21
CA LEU A 136 5.20 9.33 5.97
C LEU A 136 6.60 8.75 5.70
N GLN A 137 7.35 9.39 4.79
CA GLN A 137 8.68 8.93 4.39
C GLN A 137 9.67 8.93 5.55
N ASP A 138 9.63 9.97 6.38
CA ASP A 138 10.44 10.08 7.60
C ASP A 138 10.09 8.95 8.58
N ALA A 139 8.80 8.66 8.78
CA ALA A 139 8.35 7.64 9.72
C ALA A 139 8.65 6.20 9.25
N VAL A 140 8.64 5.95 7.94
CA VAL A 140 8.91 4.63 7.36
C VAL A 140 10.41 4.44 7.08
N GLY A 141 11.19 5.51 6.99
CA GLY A 141 12.59 5.45 6.58
C GLY A 141 12.78 5.21 5.07
N HIS A 142 11.73 5.38 4.26
CA HIS A 142 11.73 5.09 2.82
C HIS A 142 11.26 6.28 1.98
N TYR A 143 12.20 7.04 1.42
CA TYR A 143 11.92 8.27 0.65
C TYR A 143 11.33 8.06 -0.76
N GLY A 144 11.26 6.81 -1.24
CA GLY A 144 10.52 6.46 -2.46
C GLY A 144 9.02 6.18 -2.25
N VAL A 145 8.55 6.10 -1.00
CA VAL A 145 7.16 5.71 -0.69
C VAL A 145 6.23 6.92 -0.81
N GLY A 146 5.13 6.75 -1.55
CA GLY A 146 4.01 7.70 -1.60
C GLY A 146 2.82 7.28 -0.74
N ALA A 147 2.63 5.96 -0.60
CA ALA A 147 1.71 5.28 0.29
C ALA A 147 2.18 3.82 0.41
N LEU A 148 1.67 3.09 1.40
CA LEU A 148 2.10 1.72 1.66
C LEU A 148 0.95 0.88 2.18
N PHE A 149 0.76 -0.30 1.61
CA PHE A 149 0.07 -1.42 2.22
C PHE A 149 1.09 -2.34 2.89
N ALA A 150 0.82 -2.71 4.14
CA ALA A 150 1.63 -3.65 4.89
C ALA A 150 0.74 -4.77 5.44
N LEU A 151 1.27 -5.99 5.45
CA LEU A 151 0.62 -7.16 6.05
C LEU A 151 1.34 -7.64 7.31
N GLY A 152 2.48 -7.04 7.67
CA GLY A 152 3.30 -7.44 8.81
C GLY A 152 3.81 -8.87 8.64
N GLU A 153 4.21 -9.27 7.42
CA GLU A 153 4.83 -10.57 7.14
C GLU A 153 6.36 -10.47 7.17
N ASP A 154 7.07 -11.60 7.30
CA ASP A 154 8.54 -11.64 7.39
C ASP A 154 9.24 -10.98 6.19
N GLU A 155 8.59 -10.96 5.02
CA GLU A 155 9.07 -10.32 3.80
C GLU A 155 9.11 -8.78 3.90
N GLU A 156 8.38 -8.19 4.85
CA GLU A 156 8.37 -6.75 5.12
C GLU A 156 9.33 -6.35 6.25
N ARG A 157 10.07 -7.32 6.81
CA ARG A 157 10.93 -7.11 7.98
C ARG A 157 11.97 -6.01 7.76
N GLU A 158 12.57 -5.95 6.58
CA GLU A 158 13.58 -4.95 6.25
C GLU A 158 13.00 -3.52 6.27
N LEU A 159 11.74 -3.36 5.86
CA LEU A 159 11.03 -2.08 5.94
C LEU A 159 10.81 -1.66 7.40
N TRP A 160 10.41 -2.61 8.24
CA TRP A 160 10.14 -2.36 9.66
C TRP A 160 11.40 -2.18 10.51
N ASP A 161 12.55 -2.72 10.08
CA ASP A 161 13.84 -2.53 10.73
C ASP A 161 14.36 -1.09 10.62
N VAL A 162 13.95 -0.35 9.58
CA VAL A 162 14.33 1.06 9.35
C VAL A 162 13.24 2.07 9.72
N ALA A 163 12.01 1.60 9.93
CA ALA A 163 10.89 2.45 10.35
C ALA A 163 11.08 2.96 11.79
N GLU A 164 10.43 4.08 12.10
CA GLU A 164 10.38 4.62 13.44
C GLU A 164 9.73 3.61 14.41
N PRO A 165 10.29 3.39 15.62
CA PRO A 165 9.80 2.37 16.55
C PRO A 165 8.33 2.54 16.93
N TRP A 166 7.85 3.79 17.04
CA TRP A 166 6.44 4.07 17.36
C TRP A 166 5.48 3.62 16.25
N LEU A 167 5.92 3.63 14.99
CA LEU A 167 5.10 3.22 13.86
C LEU A 167 5.02 1.69 13.78
N ALA A 168 6.16 1.02 13.99
CA ALA A 168 6.21 -0.43 14.14
C ALA A 168 5.35 -0.88 15.33
N GLU A 169 5.39 -0.17 16.46
CA GLU A 169 4.48 -0.43 17.57
C GLU A 169 3.02 -0.12 17.22
N LEU A 170 2.72 0.84 16.36
CA LEU A 170 1.33 1.15 15.97
C LEU A 170 0.71 0.08 15.07
N VAL A 171 1.49 -0.45 14.13
CA VAL A 171 1.04 -1.37 13.06
C VAL A 171 1.33 -2.85 13.38
N GLY A 172 2.32 -3.13 14.23
CA GLY A 172 3.07 -4.39 14.33
C GLY A 172 2.37 -5.63 14.88
N GLU A 173 1.07 -5.79 14.66
CA GLU A 173 0.47 -7.12 14.74
C GLU A 173 0.77 -7.89 13.45
N LEU A 174 1.67 -8.87 13.54
CA LEU A 174 2.07 -9.71 12.40
C LEU A 174 0.83 -10.32 11.72
N GLY A 175 0.74 -10.17 10.40
CA GLY A 175 -0.38 -10.65 9.60
C GLY A 175 -1.61 -9.72 9.56
N ALA A 176 -1.64 -8.61 10.31
CA ALA A 176 -2.75 -7.66 10.30
C ALA A 176 -2.57 -6.63 9.17
N PRO A 177 -3.58 -6.42 8.30
CA PRO A 177 -3.46 -5.49 7.19
C PRO A 177 -3.45 -4.04 7.68
N ALA A 178 -2.52 -3.26 7.15
CA ALA A 178 -2.40 -1.85 7.40
C ALA A 178 -2.20 -1.06 6.10
N VAL A 179 -2.80 0.12 6.02
CA VAL A 179 -2.56 1.11 4.97
C VAL A 179 -1.99 2.35 5.62
N LEU A 180 -0.87 2.84 5.11
CA LEU A 180 -0.24 4.10 5.49
C LEU A 180 -0.39 5.06 4.31
N ALA A 181 -1.15 6.13 4.50
CA ALA A 181 -1.47 7.06 3.43
C ALA A 181 -1.34 8.52 3.89
N PRO A 182 -0.74 9.42 3.08
CA PRO A 182 -0.65 10.83 3.42
C PRO A 182 -1.86 11.62 2.92
N ARG A 183 -2.32 12.61 3.70
CA ARG A 183 -3.45 13.48 3.32
C ARG A 183 -3.09 14.47 2.21
N ALA A 184 -1.81 14.84 2.12
CA ALA A 184 -1.31 15.77 1.13
C ALA A 184 -0.17 15.12 0.34
N GLY A 185 -0.35 15.08 -0.97
CA GLY A 185 0.69 14.70 -1.93
C GLY A 185 1.61 15.86 -2.29
N LEU A 186 2.58 15.54 -3.14
CA LEU A 186 3.37 16.55 -3.84
C LEU A 186 2.59 17.06 -5.07
N PRO A 187 2.78 18.33 -5.49
CA PRO A 187 2.20 18.85 -6.73
C PRO A 187 2.51 17.93 -7.93
N PRO A 188 1.59 17.79 -8.92
CA PRO A 188 0.45 18.68 -9.22
C PRO A 188 -0.90 18.24 -8.63
N PHE A 189 -0.98 17.12 -7.91
CA PHE A 189 -2.25 16.64 -7.37
C PHE A 189 -2.77 17.55 -6.26
N THR A 190 -4.09 17.76 -6.21
CA THR A 190 -4.67 18.36 -4.99
C THR A 190 -4.48 17.36 -3.83
N PRO A 191 -4.34 17.83 -2.58
CA PRO A 191 -4.19 16.94 -1.42
C PRO A 191 -5.26 15.85 -1.37
N LYS A 192 -6.52 16.24 -1.62
CA LYS A 192 -7.64 15.32 -1.66
C LYS A 192 -7.50 14.28 -2.76
N ASP A 193 -7.13 14.66 -3.97
CA ASP A 193 -6.97 13.71 -5.07
C ASP A 193 -5.84 12.74 -4.76
N TYR A 194 -4.69 13.22 -4.28
CA TYR A 194 -3.57 12.36 -3.90
C TYR A 194 -3.98 11.30 -2.87
N PHE A 195 -4.63 11.71 -1.77
CA PHE A 195 -5.09 10.78 -0.74
C PHE A 195 -6.05 9.72 -1.30
N LEU A 196 -6.99 10.11 -2.16
CA LEU A 196 -7.95 9.19 -2.76
C LEU A 196 -7.27 8.19 -3.70
N HIS A 197 -6.32 8.67 -4.50
CA HIS A 197 -5.53 7.84 -5.41
C HIS A 197 -4.69 6.82 -4.63
N ALA A 198 -3.92 7.28 -3.65
CA ALA A 198 -3.13 6.43 -2.77
C ALA A 198 -4.01 5.37 -2.11
N LEU A 199 -5.12 5.79 -1.50
CA LEU A 199 -5.99 4.87 -0.79
C LEU A 199 -6.63 3.82 -1.70
N ALA A 200 -7.02 4.18 -2.94
CA ALA A 200 -7.56 3.21 -3.89
C ALA A 200 -6.53 2.14 -4.28
N HIS A 201 -5.25 2.51 -4.41
CA HIS A 201 -4.16 1.57 -4.69
C HIS A 201 -3.91 0.63 -3.50
N GLU A 202 -3.71 1.19 -2.30
CA GLU A 202 -3.37 0.37 -1.13
C GLU A 202 -4.53 -0.50 -0.65
N VAL A 203 -5.78 -0.04 -0.80
CA VAL A 203 -6.96 -0.88 -0.52
C VAL A 203 -7.12 -1.99 -1.56
N ALA A 204 -6.62 -1.83 -2.78
CA ALA A 204 -6.59 -2.90 -3.77
C ALA A 204 -5.64 -4.03 -3.36
N HIS A 205 -4.49 -3.70 -2.73
CA HIS A 205 -3.64 -4.71 -2.10
C HIS A 205 -4.38 -5.47 -0.99
N TRP A 206 -5.13 -4.78 -0.13
CA TRP A 206 -5.94 -5.46 0.89
C TRP A 206 -7.00 -6.39 0.27
N ALA A 207 -7.75 -5.92 -0.73
CA ALA A 207 -8.73 -6.74 -1.44
C ALA A 207 -8.08 -7.94 -2.13
N MET A 208 -6.88 -7.76 -2.70
CA MET A 208 -6.08 -8.83 -3.30
C MET A 208 -5.70 -9.90 -2.29
N VAL A 209 -5.24 -9.53 -1.09
CA VAL A 209 -4.94 -10.48 -0.01
C VAL A 209 -6.19 -11.28 0.38
N VAL A 210 -7.33 -10.60 0.53
CA VAL A 210 -8.62 -11.24 0.87
C VAL A 210 -9.10 -12.17 -0.25
N TRP A 211 -8.93 -11.77 -1.51
CA TRP A 211 -9.22 -12.59 -2.68
C TRP A 211 -8.30 -13.81 -2.74
N ALA A 212 -6.99 -13.64 -2.61
CA ALA A 212 -5.98 -14.68 -2.68
C ALA A 212 -6.22 -15.78 -1.63
N ARG A 213 -6.44 -15.38 -0.37
CA ARG A 213 -6.81 -16.30 0.72
C ARG A 213 -8.08 -17.09 0.39
N GLY A 214 -9.03 -16.49 -0.32
CA GLY A 214 -10.23 -17.15 -0.81
C GLY A 214 -10.01 -18.19 -1.90
N GLN A 215 -8.93 -18.06 -2.66
CA GLN A 215 -8.51 -19.03 -3.66
C GLN A 215 -7.54 -20.08 -3.08
N GLY A 216 -7.29 -20.06 -1.76
CA GLY A 216 -6.28 -20.92 -1.14
C GLY A 216 -4.83 -20.52 -1.46
N LEU A 217 -4.61 -19.27 -1.87
CA LEU A 217 -3.30 -18.70 -2.18
C LEU A 217 -2.81 -17.81 -1.03
N THR A 218 -1.49 -17.66 -0.91
CA THR A 218 -0.87 -16.65 -0.05
C THR A 218 -0.49 -15.41 -0.88
N ALA A 219 -0.43 -14.24 -0.24
CA ALA A 219 -0.09 -13.00 -0.93
C ALA A 219 1.32 -13.05 -1.56
N ALA A 220 2.28 -13.67 -0.86
CA ALA A 220 3.64 -13.92 -1.34
C ALA A 220 3.71 -14.74 -2.65
N LYS A 221 2.65 -15.48 -3.03
CA LYS A 221 2.60 -16.19 -4.31
C LYS A 221 2.24 -15.32 -5.49
N ILE A 222 1.85 -14.06 -5.28
CA ILE A 222 1.54 -13.11 -6.33
C ILE A 222 2.83 -12.35 -6.67
N PRO A 223 3.40 -12.52 -7.87
CA PRO A 223 4.65 -11.86 -8.25
C PRO A 223 4.53 -10.34 -8.19
N PRO A 224 5.59 -9.60 -7.81
CA PRO A 224 5.54 -8.14 -7.67
C PRO A 224 4.97 -7.40 -8.88
N LEU A 225 5.33 -7.82 -10.11
CA LEU A 225 4.80 -7.25 -11.35
C LEU A 225 3.27 -7.33 -11.42
N LEU A 226 2.69 -8.48 -11.06
CA LEU A 226 1.25 -8.69 -11.07
C LEU A 226 0.59 -7.98 -9.88
N ARG A 227 1.23 -8.00 -8.70
CA ARG A 227 0.74 -7.34 -7.50
C ARG A 227 0.56 -5.84 -7.73
N GLU A 228 1.62 -5.13 -8.13
CA GLU A 228 1.50 -3.70 -8.42
C GLU A 228 0.63 -3.43 -9.64
N GLY A 229 0.65 -4.32 -10.64
CA GLY A 229 -0.22 -4.21 -11.81
C GLY A 229 -1.70 -4.25 -11.48
N LEU A 230 -2.15 -5.19 -10.64
CA LEU A 230 -3.56 -5.33 -10.25
C LEU A 230 -4.04 -4.17 -9.38
N ALA A 231 -3.18 -3.70 -8.46
CA ALA A 231 -3.49 -2.54 -7.62
C ALA A 231 -3.60 -1.25 -8.45
N THR A 232 -2.61 -1.00 -9.31
CA THR A 232 -2.61 0.17 -10.21
C THR A 232 -3.76 0.11 -11.21
N TYR A 233 -4.09 -1.07 -11.75
CA TYR A 233 -5.23 -1.23 -12.67
C TYR A 233 -6.57 -0.97 -11.98
N THR A 234 -6.72 -1.42 -10.73
CA THR A 234 -7.90 -1.12 -9.91
C THR A 234 -8.07 0.38 -9.72
N GLN A 235 -7.00 1.07 -9.31
CA GLN A 235 -6.97 2.53 -9.18
C GLN A 235 -7.35 3.22 -10.50
N LEU A 236 -6.69 2.83 -11.60
CA LEU A 236 -6.89 3.40 -12.94
C LEU A 236 -8.34 3.23 -13.43
N SER A 237 -8.95 2.08 -13.17
CA SER A 237 -10.33 1.75 -13.59
C SER A 237 -11.39 2.66 -12.97
N PHE A 238 -11.09 3.33 -11.87
CA PHE A 238 -11.98 4.31 -11.27
C PHE A 238 -11.80 5.73 -11.81
N LEU A 239 -10.71 5.99 -12.54
CA LEU A 239 -10.33 7.30 -13.04
C LEU A 239 -10.58 7.44 -14.53
N VAL A 240 -10.36 6.36 -15.28
CA VAL A 240 -10.55 6.28 -16.73
C VAL A 240 -11.36 5.04 -17.07
N THR A 241 -12.11 5.10 -18.16
CA THR A 241 -12.74 3.91 -18.75
C THR A 241 -11.75 3.28 -19.72
N PRO A 242 -11.08 2.16 -19.38
CA PRO A 242 -10.12 1.52 -20.26
C PRO A 242 -10.86 1.04 -21.52
N GLY A 243 -10.33 1.33 -22.71
CA GLY A 243 -10.95 0.97 -24.00
C GLY A 243 -11.22 2.13 -24.94
N LYS A 244 -11.25 3.39 -24.45
CA LYS A 244 -11.42 4.58 -25.30
C LYS A 244 -10.09 5.25 -25.70
N VAL A 245 -9.00 4.84 -25.07
CA VAL A 245 -7.65 5.40 -25.29
C VAL A 245 -6.76 4.30 -25.87
N PRO A 246 -5.96 4.61 -26.93
CA PRO A 246 -4.95 3.70 -27.45
C PRO A 246 -4.00 3.22 -26.35
N PRO A 247 -3.61 1.92 -26.34
CA PRO A 247 -2.73 1.36 -25.31
C PRO A 247 -1.41 2.13 -25.13
N SER A 248 -0.77 2.54 -26.21
CA SER A 248 0.49 3.27 -26.18
C SER A 248 0.37 4.64 -25.49
N LEU A 249 -0.80 5.28 -25.58
CA LEU A 249 -1.07 6.56 -24.92
C LEU A 249 -1.49 6.39 -23.46
N LEU A 250 -2.16 5.28 -23.14
CA LEU A 250 -2.56 4.97 -21.77
C LEU A 250 -1.38 4.47 -20.93
N HIS A 251 -0.45 3.72 -21.53
CA HIS A 251 0.71 3.11 -20.88
C HIS A 251 2.03 3.50 -21.56
N PRO A 252 2.38 4.80 -21.59
CA PRO A 252 3.50 5.30 -22.40
C PRO A 252 4.88 4.77 -21.98
N VAL A 253 5.11 4.59 -20.67
CA VAL A 253 6.37 4.04 -20.15
C VAL A 253 6.51 2.57 -20.53
N ALA A 254 5.44 1.79 -20.37
CA ALA A 254 5.39 0.39 -20.77
C ALA A 254 5.58 0.22 -22.29
N ALA A 255 4.99 1.11 -23.09
CA ALA A 255 5.16 1.11 -24.54
C ALA A 255 6.59 1.44 -25.00
N LEU A 256 7.31 2.30 -24.26
CA LEU A 256 8.75 2.49 -24.46
C LEU A 256 9.55 1.26 -24.05
N TRP A 257 9.26 0.69 -22.88
CA TRP A 257 9.89 -0.56 -22.42
C TRP A 257 9.71 -1.67 -23.45
N ALA A 258 8.50 -1.84 -23.98
CA ALA A 258 8.17 -2.83 -24.99
C ALA A 258 9.02 -2.73 -26.26
N ARG A 259 9.70 -1.60 -26.54
CA ARG A 259 10.57 -1.51 -27.73
C ARG A 259 11.89 -2.28 -27.58
N THR A 260 12.40 -2.40 -26.36
CA THR A 260 13.74 -2.95 -26.08
C THR A 260 13.79 -4.02 -25.00
N GLY A 261 12.74 -4.12 -24.18
CA GLY A 261 12.63 -5.04 -23.06
C GLY A 261 11.60 -6.14 -23.29
N SER A 262 11.34 -6.90 -22.21
CA SER A 262 10.44 -8.05 -22.18
C SER A 262 9.71 -8.15 -20.85
N LEU A 263 8.57 -8.85 -20.84
CA LEU A 263 7.82 -9.23 -19.66
C LEU A 263 8.55 -10.21 -18.74
N THR A 264 9.47 -11.04 -19.25
CA THR A 264 10.21 -12.03 -18.43
C THR A 264 11.43 -11.44 -17.72
N ALA A 265 11.74 -10.17 -17.94
CA ALA A 265 12.93 -9.51 -17.41
C ALA A 265 12.65 -8.04 -17.05
N VAL A 266 11.51 -7.80 -16.39
CA VAL A 266 11.10 -6.45 -15.98
C VAL A 266 11.90 -6.02 -14.73
N PRO A 267 12.67 -4.92 -14.79
CA PRO A 267 13.31 -4.35 -13.61
C PRO A 267 12.27 -3.89 -12.60
N HIS A 268 12.58 -3.94 -11.31
CA HIS A 268 11.65 -3.56 -10.25
C HIS A 268 11.11 -2.13 -10.39
N THR A 269 11.94 -1.19 -10.86
CA THR A 269 11.55 0.20 -11.12
C THR A 269 10.39 0.36 -12.10
N PHE A 270 10.11 -0.66 -12.91
CA PHE A 270 9.04 -0.67 -13.91
C PHE A 270 7.84 -1.55 -13.52
N THR A 271 7.82 -2.09 -12.29
CA THR A 271 6.76 -3.02 -11.84
C THR A 271 5.38 -2.39 -11.94
N TYR A 272 5.23 -1.12 -11.61
CA TYR A 272 3.97 -0.40 -11.70
C TYR A 272 3.53 -0.21 -13.16
N GLU A 273 4.37 0.43 -13.98
CA GLU A 273 4.01 0.82 -15.34
C GLU A 273 3.85 -0.40 -16.27
N VAL A 274 4.77 -1.36 -16.19
CA VAL A 274 4.67 -2.59 -16.99
C VAL A 274 3.57 -3.48 -16.43
N GLY A 275 3.45 -3.60 -15.11
CA GLY A 275 2.42 -4.40 -14.46
C GLY A 275 1.01 -3.96 -14.82
N VAL A 276 0.70 -2.66 -14.73
CA VAL A 276 -0.65 -2.16 -15.08
C VAL A 276 -0.96 -2.37 -16.55
N SER A 277 0.04 -2.23 -17.43
CA SER A 277 -0.13 -2.48 -18.86
C SER A 277 -0.39 -3.95 -19.16
N LEU A 278 0.27 -4.87 -18.45
CA LEU A 278 0.04 -6.31 -18.57
C LEU A 278 -1.37 -6.67 -18.10
N VAL A 279 -1.81 -6.12 -16.96
CA VAL A 279 -3.17 -6.34 -16.47
C VAL A 279 -4.20 -5.77 -17.46
N ASP A 280 -4.03 -4.54 -17.98
CA ASP A 280 -4.94 -3.98 -18.99
C ASP A 280 -4.99 -4.84 -20.26
N PHE A 281 -3.83 -5.32 -20.74
CA PHE A 281 -3.77 -6.26 -21.86
C PHE A 281 -4.59 -7.52 -21.60
N LEU A 282 -4.43 -8.15 -20.43
CA LEU A 282 -5.18 -9.36 -20.05
C LEU A 282 -6.68 -9.07 -19.85
N VAL A 283 -7.04 -7.94 -19.27
CA VAL A 283 -8.44 -7.54 -19.09
C VAL A 283 -9.11 -7.27 -20.43
N ARG A 284 -8.44 -6.65 -21.40
CA ARG A 284 -9.01 -6.47 -22.75
C ARG A 284 -9.21 -7.78 -23.49
N ARG A 285 -8.42 -8.81 -23.16
CA ARG A 285 -8.55 -10.15 -23.74
C ARG A 285 -9.66 -10.98 -23.11
N HIS A 286 -9.83 -10.90 -21.78
CA HIS A 286 -10.69 -11.82 -21.04
C HIS A 286 -11.90 -11.16 -20.37
N GLY A 287 -11.83 -9.86 -20.11
CA GLY A 287 -12.67 -9.18 -19.13
C GLY A 287 -12.13 -9.36 -17.70
N TRP A 288 -12.38 -8.36 -16.84
CA TRP A 288 -11.86 -8.34 -15.47
C TRP A 288 -12.33 -9.53 -14.63
N GLU A 289 -13.64 -9.80 -14.62
CA GLU A 289 -14.21 -10.91 -13.84
C GLU A 289 -13.63 -12.27 -14.25
N ARG A 290 -13.46 -12.49 -15.56
CA ARG A 290 -12.86 -13.72 -16.08
C ARG A 290 -11.37 -13.79 -15.78
N LEU A 291 -10.65 -12.67 -15.82
CA LEU A 291 -9.25 -12.62 -15.43
C LEU A 291 -9.07 -13.11 -14.00
N LEU A 292 -9.87 -12.61 -13.05
CA LEU A 292 -9.83 -13.06 -11.65
C LEU A 292 -10.03 -14.58 -11.49
N VAL A 293 -10.86 -15.21 -12.34
CA VAL A 293 -11.04 -16.67 -12.33
C VAL A 293 -9.82 -17.41 -12.90
N LEU A 294 -9.12 -16.82 -13.86
CA LEU A 294 -7.96 -17.43 -14.53
C LEU A 294 -6.64 -17.22 -13.75
N LEU A 295 -6.55 -16.18 -12.91
CA LEU A 295 -5.32 -15.84 -12.19
C LEU A 295 -4.71 -17.01 -11.41
N PRO A 296 -5.45 -17.86 -10.66
CA PRO A 296 -4.85 -18.99 -9.95
C PRO A 296 -4.11 -19.97 -10.88
N GLU A 297 -4.65 -20.22 -12.07
CA GLU A 297 -4.00 -21.05 -13.11
C GLU A 297 -2.73 -20.34 -13.61
N TYR A 298 -2.84 -19.05 -13.96
CA TYR A 298 -1.71 -18.28 -14.45
C TYR A 298 -0.56 -18.20 -13.44
N LEU A 299 -0.86 -18.10 -12.14
CA LEU A 299 0.13 -18.08 -11.07
C LEU A 299 0.88 -19.41 -10.95
N SER A 300 0.27 -20.54 -11.32
CA SER A 300 0.90 -21.86 -11.23
C SER A 300 2.01 -22.08 -12.27
N SER A 301 1.97 -21.35 -13.38
CA SER A 301 2.89 -21.41 -14.52
C SER A 301 3.26 -20.00 -15.01
N TRP A 302 3.50 -19.09 -14.06
CA TRP A 302 3.64 -17.65 -14.32
C TRP A 302 4.67 -17.31 -15.40
N GLU A 303 5.89 -17.86 -15.31
CA GLU A 303 6.96 -17.58 -16.27
C GLU A 303 6.64 -18.06 -17.70
N GLU A 304 5.97 -19.21 -17.83
CA GLU A 304 5.55 -19.73 -19.13
C GLU A 304 4.51 -18.81 -19.77
N HIS A 305 3.55 -18.34 -18.97
CA HIS A 305 2.54 -17.40 -19.43
C HIS A 305 3.14 -16.04 -19.82
N LEU A 306 4.08 -15.51 -19.03
CA LEU A 306 4.79 -14.29 -19.39
C LEU A 306 5.49 -14.41 -20.75
N GLY A 307 6.19 -15.52 -20.99
CA GLY A 307 6.81 -15.80 -22.29
C GLY A 307 5.80 -15.86 -23.44
N GLY A 308 4.64 -16.49 -23.21
CA GLY A 308 3.57 -16.57 -24.20
C GLY A 308 2.81 -15.27 -24.43
N TRP A 309 2.85 -14.32 -23.49
CA TRP A 309 2.19 -13.02 -23.60
C TRP A 309 3.11 -11.91 -24.11
N ASP A 310 4.43 -12.08 -24.04
CA ASP A 310 5.42 -11.03 -24.36
C ASP A 310 5.20 -10.43 -25.75
N GLU A 311 5.28 -11.24 -26.81
CA GLU A 311 5.12 -10.74 -28.18
C GLU A 311 3.73 -10.13 -28.44
N PRO A 312 2.61 -10.77 -28.06
CA PRO A 312 1.27 -10.16 -28.16
C PRO A 312 1.12 -8.84 -27.39
N TRP A 313 1.69 -8.74 -26.18
CA TRP A 313 1.64 -7.54 -25.35
C TRP A 313 2.45 -6.40 -25.98
N ARG A 314 3.66 -6.70 -26.49
CA ARG A 314 4.50 -5.71 -27.21
C ARG A 314 3.80 -5.20 -28.47
N ALA A 315 3.19 -6.10 -29.24
CA ALA A 315 2.42 -5.74 -30.43
C ALA A 315 1.19 -4.89 -30.08
N TRP A 316 0.51 -5.18 -28.97
CA TRP A 316 -0.63 -4.42 -28.48
C TRP A 316 -0.26 -3.00 -28.04
N LEU A 317 0.94 -2.78 -27.49
CA LEU A 317 1.49 -1.47 -27.15
C LEU A 317 2.11 -0.71 -28.32
N ALA A 318 2.19 -1.31 -29.50
CA ALA A 318 2.77 -0.66 -30.66
C ALA A 318 1.93 0.56 -31.06
N GLY A 319 2.63 1.68 -31.30
CA GLY A 319 1.99 2.92 -31.71
C GLY A 319 2.87 4.13 -31.48
N ASP A 320 2.36 5.27 -31.91
CA ASP A 320 2.99 6.56 -31.66
C ASP A 320 2.93 6.90 -30.17
N LEU A 321 3.97 7.59 -29.71
CA LEU A 321 4.15 7.98 -28.32
C LEU A 321 4.33 9.48 -28.21
N PRO A 322 3.75 10.11 -27.18
CA PRO A 322 3.95 11.52 -26.92
C PRO A 322 5.41 11.77 -26.51
N PRO A 323 6.01 12.93 -26.84
CA PRO A 323 7.38 13.27 -26.43
C PRO A 323 7.62 13.11 -24.92
N GLU A 324 6.61 13.42 -24.12
CA GLU A 324 6.60 13.33 -22.65
C GLU A 324 6.86 11.90 -22.15
N ALA A 325 6.49 10.88 -22.93
CA ALA A 325 6.77 9.48 -22.60
C ALA A 325 8.27 9.24 -22.40
N HIS A 326 9.12 9.86 -23.22
CA HIS A 326 10.58 9.72 -23.12
C HIS A 326 11.16 10.43 -21.90
N VAL A 327 10.47 11.45 -21.37
CA VAL A 327 10.86 12.12 -20.13
C VAL A 327 10.52 11.23 -18.94
N LEU A 328 9.29 10.72 -18.88
CA LEU A 328 8.85 9.81 -17.82
C LEU A 328 9.70 8.52 -17.80
N PHE A 329 9.94 7.94 -18.97
CA PHE A 329 10.80 6.75 -19.08
C PHE A 329 12.22 7.03 -18.60
N ARG A 330 12.84 8.17 -18.95
CA ARG A 330 14.18 8.52 -18.42
C ARG A 330 14.19 8.70 -16.91
N ILE A 331 13.13 9.27 -16.32
CA ILE A 331 13.04 9.42 -14.86
C ILE A 331 13.04 8.04 -14.19
N VAL A 332 12.20 7.12 -14.68
CA VAL A 332 12.05 5.77 -14.12
C VAL A 332 13.27 4.88 -14.41
N ALA A 333 13.80 4.93 -15.64
CA ALA A 333 14.88 4.07 -16.11
C ALA A 333 16.28 4.52 -15.65
N GLU A 334 16.51 5.83 -15.54
CA GLU A 334 17.86 6.39 -15.40
C GLU A 334 18.01 7.23 -14.13
N ALA A 335 17.10 8.18 -13.88
CA ALA A 335 17.28 9.16 -12.81
C ALA A 335 17.11 8.54 -11.41
N LEU A 336 16.06 7.75 -11.18
CA LEU A 336 15.84 7.08 -9.91
C LEU A 336 16.99 6.11 -9.56
N PRO A 337 17.41 5.20 -10.47
CA PRO A 337 18.61 4.38 -10.25
C PRO A 337 19.91 5.17 -10.07
N LEU A 338 20.07 6.32 -10.74
CA LEU A 338 21.25 7.16 -10.57
C LEU A 338 21.27 7.81 -9.18
N CYS A 339 20.15 8.37 -8.73
CA CYS A 339 20.01 8.93 -7.39
C CYS A 339 20.29 7.88 -6.32
N ALA A 340 19.73 6.67 -6.46
CA ALA A 340 20.00 5.52 -5.60
C ALA A 340 21.51 5.23 -5.47
N ARG A 341 22.19 5.12 -6.61
CA ARG A 341 23.65 4.88 -6.66
C ARG A 341 24.47 6.02 -6.07
N MET A 342 24.05 7.26 -6.25
CA MET A 342 24.75 8.43 -5.70
C MET A 342 24.67 8.50 -4.18
N VAL A 343 23.56 8.06 -3.59
CA VAL A 343 23.38 8.05 -2.13
C VAL A 343 23.81 6.73 -1.48
N GLN A 344 24.04 5.67 -2.26
CA GLN A 344 24.50 4.36 -1.79
C GLN A 344 25.72 4.41 -0.84
N PRO A 345 26.74 5.27 -1.03
CA PRO A 345 27.86 5.35 -0.08
C PRO A 345 27.46 5.86 1.31
N LEU A 346 26.36 6.59 1.41
CA LEU A 346 25.82 7.13 2.66
C LEU A 346 24.71 6.23 3.22
N PHE A 347 23.97 5.56 2.33
CA PHE A 347 22.86 4.67 2.64
C PHE A 347 23.03 3.39 1.80
N PRO A 348 23.76 2.37 2.29
CA PRO A 348 24.11 1.19 1.49
C PRO A 348 22.90 0.41 0.98
N GLN A 349 21.79 0.44 1.74
CA GLN A 349 20.50 -0.16 1.41
C GLN A 349 19.66 0.68 0.43
N ALA A 350 20.13 1.87 0.02
CA ALA A 350 19.35 2.72 -0.87
C ALA A 350 19.07 2.08 -2.22
N TRP A 351 19.84 1.07 -2.63
CA TRP A 351 19.52 0.29 -3.82
C TRP A 351 18.28 -0.58 -3.60
N ASP A 352 18.15 -1.22 -2.43
CA ASP A 352 16.99 -2.04 -2.07
C ASP A 352 15.69 -1.22 -1.94
N LEU A 353 15.81 0.11 -1.77
CA LEU A 353 14.69 1.06 -1.74
C LEU A 353 14.20 1.52 -3.13
N VAL A 354 14.90 1.14 -4.21
CA VAL A 354 14.55 1.55 -5.60
C VAL A 354 14.69 0.40 -6.61
N ALA A 355 15.11 -0.80 -6.17
CA ALA A 355 15.47 -1.94 -7.01
C ALA A 355 14.65 -3.19 -6.75
#